data_AF-A0ABD5GEM7-F1
#
_entry.id   AF-A0ABD5GEM7-F1
#
_cell.length_a   1.000
_cell.length_b   1.000
_cell.length_c   1.000
_cell.angle_alpha   90.00
_cell.angle_beta   90.00
_cell.angle_gamma   90.00
#
_symmetry.space_group_name_H-M   'P 1'
#
loop_
_entity.id
_entity.type
_entity.pdbx_description
1 polymer ?
#
loop_
_entity_poly.entity_id
_entity_poly.type
_entity_poly.pdbx_seq_one_letter_code
_entity_poly.pdbx_strand_id
1 'polypeptide(L)' 'MSAKHQGINDPESNIDYRKGVDARDRAKSYRECPYGMSQMKRRHLWLAGWHDEDMGRERSLYRNEWCDHAA' A
#
# COMPACT_ATOMS: atom_id res chain seq x y z
N MET A 1 -15.53 30.64 -4.82
CA MET A 1 -15.70 29.29 -4.23
C MET A 1 -15.00 28.30 -5.15
N SER A 2 -13.77 27.91 -4.85
CA SER A 2 -12.99 27.00 -5.70
C SER A 2 -13.06 25.60 -5.09
N ALA A 3 -13.72 24.67 -5.77
CA ALA A 3 -13.85 23.28 -5.34
C ALA A 3 -12.44 22.66 -5.34
N LYS A 4 -11.79 22.67 -4.18
CA LYS A 4 -10.49 22.03 -3.99
C LYS A 4 -10.67 20.54 -4.24
N HIS A 5 -9.93 20.07 -5.24
CA HIS A 5 -9.66 18.67 -5.54
C HIS A 5 -9.46 17.92 -4.22
N GLN A 6 -10.45 17.14 -3.79
CA GLN A 6 -10.31 16.27 -2.62
C GLN A 6 -9.48 15.06 -3.06
N GLY A 7 -8.18 15.30 -3.29
CA GLY A 7 -7.19 14.26 -3.17
C GLY A 7 -7.42 13.58 -1.83
N ILE A 8 -7.30 12.25 -1.79
CA ILE A 8 -7.33 11.49 -0.55
C ILE A 8 -6.12 12.00 0.25
N ASN A 9 -6.32 13.03 1.06
CA ASN A 9 -5.26 13.81 1.70
C ASN A 9 -4.50 12.97 2.75
N ASP A 10 -5.05 11.82 3.13
CA ASP A 10 -4.45 10.87 4.05
C ASP A 10 -5.11 9.49 3.87
N PRO A 11 -4.51 8.57 3.09
CA PRO A 11 -5.05 7.21 2.93
C PRO A 11 -5.00 6.41 4.24
N GLU A 12 -4.10 6.72 5.18
CA GLU A 12 -3.99 6.02 6.47
C GLU A 12 -5.19 6.26 7.37
N SER A 13 -5.87 7.41 7.20
CA SER A 13 -7.14 7.70 7.86
C SER A 13 -8.30 6.81 7.38
N ASN A 14 -8.15 6.14 6.23
CA ASN A 14 -9.21 5.35 5.62
C ASN A 14 -9.32 3.95 6.25
N ILE A 15 -10.53 3.60 6.70
CA ILE A 15 -10.79 2.30 7.33
C ILE A 15 -10.48 1.10 6.41
N ASP A 16 -10.72 1.23 5.11
CA ASP A 16 -10.48 0.14 4.17
C ASP A 16 -8.97 -0.06 3.94
N TYR A 17 -8.19 1.03 3.94
CA TYR A 17 -6.74 0.99 3.93
C TYR A 17 -6.16 0.30 5.17
N ARG A 18 -6.57 0.74 6.37
CA ARG A 18 -6.11 0.14 7.64
C ARG A 18 -6.45 -1.34 7.75
N LYS A 19 -7.62 -1.75 7.25
CA LYS A 19 -7.98 -3.17 7.15
C LYS A 19 -7.06 -3.97 6.22
N GLY A 20 -6.48 -3.33 5.21
CA GLY A 20 -5.47 -3.91 4.34
C GLY A 20 -4.16 -4.15 5.08
N VAL A 21 -3.69 -3.13 5.80
CA VAL A 21 -2.51 -3.22 6.68
C VAL A 21 -2.70 -4.33 7.73
N ASP A 22 -3.81 -4.31 8.49
CA ASP A 22 -4.10 -5.34 9.50
C ASP A 22 -4.15 -6.76 8.92
N ALA A 23 -4.59 -6.91 7.66
CA ALA A 23 -4.63 -8.20 6.99
C ALA A 23 -3.23 -8.69 6.63
N ARG A 24 -2.35 -7.79 6.19
CA ARG A 24 -0.93 -8.08 5.95
C ARG A 24 -0.22 -8.49 7.24
N ASP A 25 -0.43 -7.74 8.32
CA ASP A 25 0.14 -8.04 9.65
C ASP A 25 -0.28 -9.41 10.18
N ARG A 26 -1.48 -9.87 9.81
CA ARG A 26 -2.00 -11.20 10.15
C ARG A 26 -1.63 -12.29 9.14
N ALA A 27 -0.69 -12.01 8.23
CA ALA A 27 -0.22 -12.91 7.16
C ALA A 27 -1.34 -13.44 6.24
N LYS A 28 -2.43 -12.66 6.07
CA LYS A 28 -3.50 -13.01 5.13
C LYS A 28 -3.09 -12.73 3.69
N SER A 29 -3.62 -13.51 2.76
CA SER A 29 -3.37 -13.30 1.33
C SER A 29 -4.10 -12.05 0.82
N TYR A 30 -3.50 -11.32 -0.11
CA TYR A 30 -4.18 -10.23 -0.83
C TYR A 30 -5.46 -10.71 -1.55
N ARG A 31 -5.57 -12.01 -1.86
CA ARG A 31 -6.75 -12.64 -2.46
C ARG A 31 -7.93 -12.73 -1.49
N GLU A 32 -7.70 -12.60 -0.19
CA GLU A 32 -8.74 -12.53 0.84
C GLU A 32 -9.37 -11.14 0.97
N CYS A 33 -9.07 -10.22 0.04
CA CYS A 33 -9.75 -8.93 -0.04
C CYS A 33 -11.27 -9.13 -0.10
N PRO A 34 -12.05 -8.60 0.86
CA PRO A 34 -13.49 -8.84 0.94
C PRO A 34 -14.30 -8.08 -0.11
N TYR A 35 -13.65 -7.20 -0.89
CA TYR A 35 -14.31 -6.29 -1.83
C TYR A 35 -14.26 -6.85 -3.25
N GLY A 36 -15.44 -7.13 -3.82
CA GLY A 36 -15.59 -7.51 -5.23
C GLY A 36 -15.49 -6.34 -6.22
N MET A 37 -15.68 -6.64 -7.50
CA MET A 37 -15.55 -5.67 -8.61
C MET A 37 -16.55 -4.51 -8.55
N SER A 38 -17.67 -4.63 -7.84
CA SER A 38 -18.61 -3.52 -7.63
C SER A 38 -18.09 -2.47 -6.64
N GLN A 39 -17.04 -2.80 -5.87
CA GLN A 39 -16.51 -1.97 -4.78
C GLN A 39 -15.04 -1.56 -5.05
N MET A 40 -14.71 -1.27 -6.31
CA MET A 40 -13.32 -1.00 -6.74
C MET A 40 -12.59 0.04 -5.90
N LYS A 41 -13.25 1.14 -5.52
CA LYS A 41 -12.62 2.18 -4.68
C LYS A 41 -12.14 1.61 -3.34
N ARG A 42 -12.97 0.80 -2.68
CA ARG A 42 -12.65 0.16 -1.39
C ARG A 42 -11.61 -0.93 -1.56
N ARG A 43 -11.72 -1.71 -2.65
CA ARG A 43 -10.74 -2.72 -3.04
C ARG A 43 -9.35 -2.12 -3.25
N HIS A 44 -9.25 -1.02 -3.99
CA HIS A 44 -7.99 -0.32 -4.23
C HIS A 44 -7.37 0.20 -2.93
N LEU A 45 -8.17 0.80 -2.04
CA LEU A 45 -7.68 1.27 -0.74
C LEU A 45 -7.16 0.12 0.13
N TRP A 46 -7.91 -0.98 0.21
CA TRP A 46 -7.50 -2.17 0.96
C TRP A 46 -6.21 -2.78 0.41
N LEU A 47 -6.10 -2.91 -0.92
CA LEU A 47 -4.90 -3.44 -1.55
C LEU A 47 -3.69 -2.50 -1.37
N ALA A 48 -3.91 -1.19 -1.43
CA ALA A 48 -2.86 -0.21 -1.16
C ALA A 48 -2.28 -0.40 0.25
N GLY A 49 -3.13 -0.51 1.28
CA GLY A 49 -2.67 -0.77 2.65
C GLY A 49 -1.97 -2.13 2.81
N TRP A 50 -2.44 -3.17 2.13
CA TRP A 50 -1.79 -4.50 2.18
C TRP A 50 -0.37 -4.48 1.56
N HIS A 51 -0.18 -3.71 0.49
CA HIS A 51 1.09 -3.60 -0.23
C HIS A 51 2.04 -2.53 0.32
N ASP A 52 1.59 -1.67 1.21
CA ASP A 52 2.39 -0.53 1.69
C ASP A 52 3.70 -0.97 2.35
N GLU A 53 3.68 -2.07 3.11
CA GLU A 53 4.90 -2.66 3.67
C GLU A 53 5.89 -3.15 2.60
N ASP A 54 5.42 -3.72 1.49
CA ASP A 54 6.28 -4.20 0.40
C ASP A 54 6.97 -3.03 -0.29
N MET A 55 6.22 -1.94 -0.51
CA MET A 55 6.72 -0.70 -1.10
C MET A 55 7.69 0.05 -0.17
N GLY A 56 7.51 -0.06 1.15
CA GLY A 56 8.42 0.49 2.15
C GLY A 56 9.72 -0.31 2.34
N ARG A 57 9.66 -1.64 2.17
CA ARG A 57 10.80 -2.55 2.38
C ARG A 57 11.75 -2.67 1.18
N GLU A 58 11.35 -2.23 -0.01
CA GLU A 58 12.23 -2.24 -1.20
C GLU A 58 13.43 -1.30 -1.13
N ARG A 59 13.47 -0.35 -0.17
CA ARG A 59 14.61 0.58 -0.05
C ARG A 59 15.93 -0.08 0.37
N SER A 60 15.90 -1.35 0.79
CA SER A 60 17.09 -2.11 1.19
C SER A 60 17.72 -2.94 0.06
N LEU A 61 16.95 -3.31 -0.97
CA LEU A 61 17.43 -4.21 -2.03
C LEU A 61 18.33 -3.51 -3.07
N TYR A 62 18.38 -2.18 -3.10
CA TYR A 62 19.27 -1.40 -3.97
C TYR A 62 20.58 -0.96 -3.28
N ARG A 63 20.87 -1.43 -2.06
CA ARG A 63 22.04 -1.01 -1.29
C ARG A 63 23.27 -1.93 -1.44
N ASN A 64 23.42 -2.69 -2.53
CA ASN A 64 24.56 -3.60 -2.71
C ASN A 64 24.98 -3.85 -4.19
N GLU A 65 24.89 -2.87 -5.09
CA GLU A 65 25.41 -3.04 -6.47
C GLU A 65 26.40 -1.96 -6.94
N TRP A 66 27.02 -1.20 -6.03
CA TRP A 66 28.02 -0.17 -6.41
C TRP A 66 29.24 -0.07 -5.49
N CYS A 67 29.68 -1.17 -4.88
CA CYS A 67 30.96 -1.22 -4.16
C CYS A 67 31.74 -2.47 -4.57
N ASP A 68 32.27 -2.54 -5.79
CA ASP A 68 33.36 -3.48 -6.13
C ASP A 68 34.10 -3.14 -7.44
N HIS A 69 34.23 -1.85 -7.78
CA HIS A 69 35.18 -1.44 -8.83
C HIS A 69 35.75 -0.04 -8.58
N ALA A 70 36.73 0.04 -7.67
CA ALA A 70 37.83 1.02 -7.72
C ALA A 70 38.87 0.61 -6.66
N ALA A 71 39.57 -0.48 -6.92
CA ALA A 71 40.92 -0.72 -6.39
C ALA A 71 41.93 -0.22 -7.42
#